data_AF-A0A4Q3XIF5-F1
#
_entry.id   AF-A0A4Q3XIF5-F1
#
_cell.length_a   1.000
_cell.length_b   1.000
_cell.length_c   1.000
_cell.angle_alpha   90.00
_cell.angle_beta   90.00
_cell.angle_gamma   90.00
#
_symmetry.space_group_name_H-M   'P 1'
#
loop_
_entity.id
_entity.type
_entity.pdbx_description
1 polymer ?
#
loop_
_entity_poly.entity_id
_entity_poly.type
_entity_poly.pdbx_seq_one_letter_code
_entity_poly.pdbx_strand_id
1 'polypeptide(L)'
;MQRERELRLRMYPSAAEAVRGILDRSDLLWSRRPEHPEFLRVRLGLGTIVPSTTVAQLRPNGVPEFLSEARAVASEHGVRAAGGCSDRRPAVGIGVCGGSSQLDGVARAVLAQIVGLHSPADVVVACLTSVRHRGRWEWLQWLPHCDSPQSPLQGQHLSADPGTGSMLLAQLEELLDARDGQTARPRGPALGDEDDPVLPSVVLVVADTTVNAPGRSGVGGVLDNIRVVRLNRPSRCPDD
;
A
#
# COMPACT_ATOMS: atom_id res chain seq x y z
N MET A 1 -20.54 11.78 -11.21
CA MET A 1 -19.53 12.59 -10.51
C MET A 1 -19.62 12.49 -8.98
N GLN A 2 -20.65 13.06 -8.31
CA GLN A 2 -20.73 13.02 -6.84
C GLN A 2 -20.93 11.61 -6.26
N ARG A 3 -21.83 10.80 -6.86
CA ARG A 3 -22.03 9.39 -6.48
C ARG A 3 -20.75 8.56 -6.59
N GLU A 4 -19.97 8.78 -7.64
CA GLU A 4 -18.69 8.09 -7.84
C GLU A 4 -17.66 8.49 -6.78
N ARG A 5 -17.59 9.78 -6.43
CA ARG A 5 -16.76 10.27 -5.33
C ARG A 5 -17.14 9.61 -4.00
N GLU A 6 -18.44 9.55 -3.68
CA GLU A 6 -18.92 8.92 -2.44
C GLU A 6 -18.59 7.43 -2.40
N LEU A 7 -18.80 6.70 -3.50
CA LEU A 7 -18.43 5.29 -3.62
C LEU A 7 -16.92 5.10 -3.39
N ARG A 8 -16.07 5.92 -4.03
CA ARG A 8 -14.61 5.84 -3.85
C ARG A 8 -14.18 6.17 -2.42
N LEU A 9 -14.82 7.12 -1.75
CA LEU A 9 -14.51 7.42 -0.35
C LEU A 9 -14.89 6.26 0.58
N ARG A 10 -16.01 5.58 0.32
CA ARG A 10 -16.39 4.36 1.05
C ARG A 10 -15.46 3.19 0.74
N MET A 11 -15.07 3.03 -0.53
CA MET A 11 -14.14 2.00 -0.97
C MET A 11 -12.70 2.26 -0.53
N TYR A 12 -12.32 3.49 -0.17
CA TYR A 12 -10.97 3.82 0.28
C TYR A 12 -11.06 4.71 1.53
N PRO A 13 -11.35 4.10 2.70
CA PRO A 13 -11.42 4.84 3.95
C PRO A 13 -10.07 5.49 4.25
N SER A 14 -10.11 6.67 4.85
CA SER A 14 -8.93 7.37 5.34
C SER A 14 -8.28 6.61 6.50
N ALA A 15 -7.03 6.95 6.81
CA ALA A 15 -6.35 6.43 8.00
C ALA A 15 -7.11 6.71 9.29
N ALA A 16 -7.77 7.87 9.40
CA ALA A 16 -8.58 8.21 10.57
C ALA A 16 -9.81 7.30 10.70
N GLU A 17 -10.48 6.98 9.58
CA GLU A 17 -11.60 6.04 9.56
C GLU A 17 -11.16 4.61 9.87
N ALA A 18 -10.01 4.17 9.35
CA ALA A 18 -9.44 2.86 9.66
C ALA A 18 -9.09 2.73 11.16
N VAL A 19 -8.43 3.74 11.75
CA VAL A 19 -8.12 3.78 13.20
C VAL A 19 -9.41 3.75 14.03
N ARG A 20 -10.41 4.54 13.65
CA ARG A 20 -11.72 4.51 14.32
C ARG A 20 -12.36 3.12 14.23
N GLY A 21 -12.31 2.48 13.07
CA GLY A 21 -12.81 1.12 12.89
C GLY A 21 -12.12 0.09 13.78
N ILE A 22 -10.80 0.22 14.00
CA ILE A 22 -10.05 -0.62 14.96
C ILE A 22 -10.56 -0.39 16.39
N LEU A 23 -10.63 0.87 16.81
CA LEU A 23 -11.01 1.23 18.19
C LEU A 23 -12.45 0.81 18.52
N ASP A 24 -13.36 1.02 17.58
CA ASP A 24 -14.79 0.71 17.73
C ASP A 24 -15.11 -0.76 17.44
N ARG A 25 -14.13 -1.53 16.91
CA ARG A 25 -14.32 -2.89 16.36
C ARG A 25 -15.50 -2.96 15.37
N SER A 26 -15.58 -1.99 14.49
CA SER A 26 -16.66 -1.90 13.51
C SER A 26 -16.48 -2.90 12.37
N ASP A 27 -17.49 -3.03 11.50
CA ASP A 27 -17.43 -3.86 10.29
C ASP A 27 -16.33 -3.46 9.30
N LEU A 28 -15.69 -2.31 9.52
CA LEU A 28 -14.54 -1.87 8.73
C LEU A 28 -13.26 -2.63 9.13
N LEU A 29 -13.19 -3.12 10.37
CA LEU A 29 -12.06 -3.88 10.87
C LEU A 29 -11.93 -5.19 10.08
N TRP A 30 -10.80 -5.34 9.38
CA TRP A 30 -10.48 -6.53 8.58
C TRP A 30 -11.49 -6.83 7.47
N SER A 31 -12.13 -5.78 6.93
CA SER A 31 -13.15 -5.90 5.89
C SER A 31 -12.61 -6.33 4.51
N ARG A 32 -11.28 -6.34 4.31
CA ARG A 32 -10.65 -6.66 3.01
C ARG A 32 -10.21 -8.09 2.94
N ARG A 33 -10.51 -8.71 1.80
CA ARG A 33 -10.17 -10.10 1.50
C ARG A 33 -9.22 -10.19 0.31
N PRO A 34 -8.34 -11.20 0.24
CA PRO A 34 -7.40 -11.38 -0.86
C PRO A 34 -8.04 -11.36 -2.25
N GLU A 35 -9.24 -11.93 -2.38
CA GLU A 35 -10.03 -11.98 -3.61
C GLU A 35 -10.63 -10.62 -4.03
N HIS A 36 -10.61 -9.63 -3.15
CA HIS A 36 -11.11 -8.31 -3.47
C HIS A 36 -10.09 -7.51 -4.30
N PRO A 37 -10.56 -6.73 -5.30
CA PRO A 37 -9.67 -5.91 -6.14
C PRO A 37 -8.92 -4.85 -5.32
N GLU A 38 -9.49 -4.38 -4.22
CA GLU A 38 -8.87 -3.40 -3.35
C GLU A 38 -7.86 -3.94 -2.33
N PHE A 39 -7.60 -5.25 -2.30
CA PHE A 39 -6.70 -5.85 -1.33
C PHE A 39 -5.31 -5.19 -1.39
N LEU A 40 -4.77 -4.80 -0.23
CA LEU A 40 -3.52 -4.03 -0.09
C LEU A 40 -3.48 -2.69 -0.83
N ARG A 41 -4.64 -2.12 -1.19
CA ARG A 41 -4.74 -0.73 -1.66
C ARG A 41 -4.93 0.21 -0.47
N VAL A 42 -4.15 1.29 -0.46
CA VAL A 42 -4.17 2.30 0.61
C VAL A 42 -4.48 3.67 0.03
N ARG A 43 -5.15 4.51 0.82
CA ARG A 43 -5.41 5.91 0.45
C ARG A 43 -4.27 6.80 0.91
N LEU A 44 -3.64 7.47 -0.05
CA LEU A 44 -2.55 8.42 0.23
C LEU A 44 -3.04 9.87 0.40
N GLY A 45 -4.15 10.24 -0.23
CA GLY A 45 -4.68 11.59 -0.12
C GLY A 45 -6.04 11.80 -0.77
N LEU A 46 -6.33 13.06 -1.12
CA LEU A 46 -7.46 13.48 -1.93
C LEU A 46 -6.88 14.17 -3.17
N GLY A 47 -7.38 13.83 -4.35
CA GLY A 47 -6.87 14.36 -5.61
C GLY A 47 -7.87 14.22 -6.74
N THR A 48 -7.61 14.89 -7.86
CA THR A 48 -8.39 14.66 -9.07
C THR A 48 -7.92 13.36 -9.72
N ILE A 49 -8.85 12.46 -10.00
CA ILE A 49 -8.57 11.22 -10.72
C ILE A 49 -9.54 11.08 -11.89
N VAL A 50 -9.14 10.28 -12.87
CA VAL A 50 -9.97 10.03 -14.06
C VAL A 50 -11.27 9.32 -13.61
N PRO A 51 -12.45 9.80 -14.06
CA PRO A 51 -13.70 9.12 -13.79
C PRO A 51 -13.68 7.69 -14.35
N SER A 52 -14.19 6.71 -13.60
CA SER A 52 -14.38 5.33 -14.06
C SER A 52 -15.51 5.22 -15.09
N THR A 53 -16.40 6.22 -15.14
CA THR A 53 -17.45 6.33 -16.17
C THR A 53 -16.92 7.12 -17.36
N THR A 54 -16.65 6.42 -18.47
CA THR A 54 -16.38 7.07 -19.75
C THR A 54 -17.70 7.56 -20.34
N VAL A 55 -17.82 8.85 -20.61
CA VAL A 55 -18.90 9.36 -21.46
C VAL A 55 -18.71 8.72 -22.84
N ALA A 56 -19.69 7.95 -23.29
CA ALA A 56 -19.62 7.23 -24.57
C ALA A 56 -19.11 8.16 -25.67
N GLN A 57 -18.20 7.67 -26.52
CA GLN A 57 -17.58 8.45 -27.58
C GLN A 57 -18.65 9.21 -28.37
N LEU A 58 -18.48 10.54 -28.45
CA LEU A 58 -19.29 11.39 -29.31
C LEU A 58 -19.22 10.83 -30.73
N ARG A 59 -20.38 10.69 -31.39
CA ARG A 59 -20.46 10.20 -32.76
C ARG A 59 -19.49 11.01 -33.64
N PRO A 60 -18.64 10.36 -34.46
CA PRO A 60 -17.62 11.05 -35.26
C PRO A 60 -18.21 12.06 -36.26
N ASN A 61 -19.52 11.98 -36.52
CA ASN A 61 -20.25 12.81 -37.48
C ASN A 61 -20.95 14.02 -36.81
N GLY A 62 -20.55 14.38 -35.58
CA GLY A 62 -21.12 15.53 -34.86
C GLY A 62 -20.64 16.87 -35.40
N VAL A 63 -21.44 17.92 -35.20
CA VAL A 63 -21.04 19.31 -35.53
C VAL A 63 -19.80 19.69 -34.71
N PRO A 64 -18.75 20.26 -35.33
CA PRO A 64 -17.46 20.52 -34.66
C PRO A 64 -17.54 21.33 -33.35
N GLU A 65 -18.45 22.32 -33.29
CA GLU A 65 -18.66 23.17 -32.11
C GLU A 65 -19.17 22.38 -30.89
N PHE A 66 -20.17 21.52 -31.09
CA PHE A 66 -20.70 20.65 -30.03
C PHE A 66 -19.69 19.55 -29.63
N LEU A 67 -18.83 19.10 -30.55
CA LEU A 67 -17.74 18.19 -30.23
C LEU A 67 -16.66 18.84 -29.35
N SER A 68 -16.34 20.12 -29.61
CA SER A 68 -15.41 20.87 -28.75
C SER A 68 -15.99 21.16 -27.37
N GLU A 69 -17.26 21.52 -27.29
CA GLU A 69 -17.94 21.81 -26.03
C GLU A 69 -18.06 20.54 -25.17
N ALA A 70 -18.42 19.40 -25.79
CA ALA A 70 -18.48 18.12 -25.09
C ALA A 70 -17.10 17.65 -24.60
N ARG A 71 -16.02 17.93 -25.34
CA ARG A 71 -14.64 17.67 -24.88
C ARG A 71 -14.23 18.60 -23.73
N ALA A 72 -14.60 19.88 -23.79
CA ALA A 72 -14.35 20.84 -22.73
C ALA A 72 -15.06 20.41 -21.43
N VAL A 73 -16.34 20.06 -21.52
CA VAL A 73 -17.12 19.50 -20.39
C VAL A 73 -16.47 18.22 -19.85
N ALA A 74 -16.07 17.28 -20.71
CA ALA A 74 -15.40 16.05 -20.26
C ALA A 74 -14.07 16.34 -19.53
N SER A 75 -13.32 17.36 -19.96
CA SER A 75 -12.05 17.76 -19.35
C SER A 75 -12.22 18.52 -18.03
N GLU A 76 -13.26 19.35 -17.92
CA GLU A 76 -13.58 20.15 -16.73
C GLU A 76 -14.15 19.28 -15.60
N HIS A 77 -14.92 18.26 -15.97
CA HIS A 77 -15.59 17.37 -15.03
C HIS A 77 -14.71 16.17 -14.66
N GLY A 78 -13.45 16.38 -14.28
CA GLY A 78 -12.67 15.36 -13.59
C GLY A 78 -13.25 15.07 -12.19
N VAL A 79 -13.29 13.80 -11.74
CA VAL A 79 -13.74 13.50 -10.37
C VAL A 79 -12.61 13.82 -9.41
N ARG A 80 -12.81 14.80 -8.51
CA ARG A 80 -11.99 14.93 -7.29
C ARG A 80 -12.40 13.87 -6.27
N ALA A 81 -11.66 12.77 -6.19
CA ALA A 81 -11.90 11.66 -5.27
C ALA A 81 -10.63 11.33 -4.46
N ALA A 82 -10.61 10.19 -3.75
CA ALA A 82 -9.41 9.75 -3.04
C ALA A 82 -8.20 9.74 -3.99
N GLY A 83 -7.22 10.57 -3.68
CA GLY A 83 -6.00 10.75 -4.46
C GLY A 83 -5.02 9.64 -4.12
N GLY A 84 -4.48 9.01 -5.17
CA GLY A 84 -3.43 8.01 -5.06
C GLY A 84 -3.91 6.68 -4.47
N CYS A 85 -5.00 6.12 -4.98
CA CYS A 85 -5.08 4.67 -5.05
C CYS A 85 -4.25 4.28 -6.26
N SER A 86 -3.14 3.55 -6.07
CA SER A 86 -2.53 2.84 -7.20
C SER A 86 -3.65 2.03 -7.87
N ASP A 87 -3.88 2.23 -9.17
CA ASP A 87 -4.95 1.55 -9.93
C ASP A 87 -4.75 0.03 -9.95
N ARG A 88 -3.51 -0.38 -9.69
CA ARG A 88 -3.01 -1.74 -9.55
C ARG A 88 -2.52 -1.99 -8.12
N ARG A 89 -2.56 -3.24 -7.62
CA ARG A 89 -1.84 -3.60 -6.39
C ARG A 89 -0.39 -3.11 -6.52
N PRO A 90 0.18 -2.35 -5.57
CA PRO A 90 1.42 -1.61 -5.80
C PRO A 90 2.61 -2.55 -5.99
N ALA A 91 2.91 -2.94 -7.23
CA ALA A 91 3.87 -3.99 -7.60
C ALA A 91 5.29 -3.85 -7.00
N VAL A 92 5.68 -2.67 -6.50
CA VAL A 92 7.08 -2.32 -6.20
C VAL A 92 7.31 -1.61 -4.84
N GLY A 93 6.27 -1.35 -4.04
CA GLY A 93 6.40 -0.66 -2.74
C GLY A 93 6.22 0.86 -2.79
N ILE A 94 6.30 1.54 -1.64
CA ILE A 94 6.02 2.97 -1.45
C ILE A 94 7.26 3.66 -0.86
N GLY A 95 7.83 4.62 -1.58
CA GLY A 95 8.86 5.52 -1.06
C GLY A 95 8.24 6.80 -0.51
N VAL A 96 8.50 7.14 0.76
CA VAL A 96 8.08 8.41 1.36
C VAL A 96 9.31 9.27 1.60
N CYS A 97 9.31 10.47 1.02
CA CYS A 97 10.36 11.47 1.18
C CYS A 97 9.78 12.79 1.70
N GLY A 98 10.53 13.52 2.54
CA GLY A 98 10.06 14.76 3.14
C GLY A 98 10.71 15.09 4.49
N GLY A 99 10.11 16.06 5.19
CA GLY A 99 10.54 16.49 6.53
C GLY A 99 10.37 15.38 7.57
N SER A 100 11.34 15.27 8.48
CA SER A 100 11.46 14.13 9.42
C SER A 100 10.25 13.93 10.33
N SER A 101 9.50 14.97 10.67
CA SER A 101 8.29 14.89 11.50
C SER A 101 7.07 14.38 10.72
N GLN A 102 6.99 14.65 9.42
CA GLN A 102 5.86 14.26 8.57
C GLN A 102 6.00 12.83 8.03
N LEU A 103 7.24 12.38 7.80
CA LEU A 103 7.55 11.04 7.27
C LEU A 103 6.94 9.92 8.12
N ASP A 104 7.16 9.96 9.43
CA ASP A 104 6.66 8.93 10.34
C ASP A 104 5.13 8.94 10.40
N GLY A 105 4.52 10.13 10.33
CA GLY A 105 3.06 10.28 10.32
C GLY A 105 2.42 9.63 9.10
N VAL A 106 3.00 9.85 7.91
CA VAL A 106 2.53 9.23 6.66
C VAL A 106 2.71 7.71 6.71
N ALA A 107 3.88 7.24 7.15
CA ALA A 107 4.17 5.82 7.24
C ALA A 107 3.22 5.09 8.21
N ARG A 108 2.97 5.68 9.39
CA ARG A 108 1.99 5.18 10.36
C ARG A 108 0.57 5.24 9.82
N ALA A 109 0.20 6.28 9.07
CA ALA A 109 -1.12 6.40 8.45
C ALA A 109 -1.35 5.31 7.38
N VAL A 110 -0.32 4.96 6.61
CA VAL A 110 -0.36 3.83 5.66
C VAL A 110 -0.52 2.51 6.42
N LEU A 111 0.31 2.27 7.44
CA LEU A 111 0.22 1.04 8.23
C LEU A 111 -1.11 0.90 8.95
N ALA A 112 -1.64 1.98 9.55
CA ALA A 112 -2.92 1.98 10.22
C ALA A 112 -4.07 1.55 9.29
N GLN A 113 -4.04 2.00 8.03
CA GLN A 113 -4.98 1.53 7.01
C GLN A 113 -4.79 0.04 6.72
N ILE A 114 -3.55 -0.42 6.56
CA ILE A 114 -3.27 -1.83 6.25
C ILE A 114 -3.76 -2.73 7.39
N VAL A 115 -3.32 -2.48 8.62
CA VAL A 115 -3.60 -3.34 9.79
C VAL A 115 -5.05 -3.23 10.26
N GLY A 116 -5.70 -2.10 10.00
CA GLY A 116 -7.12 -1.92 10.27
C GLY A 116 -8.02 -2.59 9.25
N LEU A 117 -7.61 -2.67 7.99
CA LEU A 117 -8.46 -3.20 6.91
C LEU A 117 -8.19 -4.67 6.58
N HIS A 118 -7.07 -5.24 7.01
CA HIS A 118 -6.67 -6.62 6.67
C HIS A 118 -6.43 -7.46 7.91
N SER A 119 -6.89 -8.71 7.87
CA SER A 119 -6.67 -9.68 8.95
C SER A 119 -5.18 -10.02 9.12
N PRO A 120 -4.69 -10.24 10.36
CA PRO A 120 -3.34 -10.75 10.61
C PRO A 120 -3.10 -12.16 10.02
N ALA A 121 -4.14 -12.89 9.64
CA ALA A 121 -4.02 -14.15 8.91
C ALA A 121 -3.69 -13.96 7.41
N ASP A 122 -4.01 -12.80 6.84
CA ASP A 122 -3.80 -12.48 5.43
C ASP A 122 -2.60 -11.55 5.22
N VAL A 123 -2.26 -10.72 6.22
CA VAL A 123 -1.16 -9.75 6.15
C VAL A 123 -0.27 -9.83 7.39
N VAL A 124 1.04 -9.88 7.16
CA VAL A 124 2.08 -9.85 8.19
C VAL A 124 2.86 -8.54 8.06
N VAL A 125 3.18 -7.91 9.19
CA VAL A 125 3.98 -6.68 9.23
C VAL A 125 5.33 -6.97 9.88
N ALA A 126 6.39 -6.51 9.22
CA ALA A 126 7.76 -6.50 9.73
C ALA A 126 8.38 -5.12 9.58
N CYS A 127 9.38 -4.82 10.40
CA CYS A 127 10.05 -3.52 10.43
C CYS A 127 11.55 -3.69 10.63
N LEU A 128 12.31 -3.08 9.71
CA LEU A 128 13.74 -2.84 9.81
C LEU A 128 13.96 -1.37 10.13
N THR A 129 14.58 -1.09 11.28
CA THR A 129 14.91 0.26 11.69
C THR A 129 16.28 0.34 12.36
N SER A 130 16.73 1.55 12.69
CA SER A 130 17.93 1.76 13.49
C SER A 130 17.59 1.88 14.97
N VAL A 131 18.55 1.59 15.86
CA VAL A 131 18.40 1.73 17.32
C VAL A 131 17.85 3.11 17.71
N ARG A 132 18.27 4.16 16.99
CA ARG A 132 17.81 5.55 17.20
C ARG A 132 16.32 5.72 16.94
N HIS A 133 15.77 5.01 15.97
CA HIS A 133 14.39 5.12 15.52
C HIS A 133 13.47 4.03 16.09
N ARG A 134 14.01 3.05 16.84
CA ARG A 134 13.25 1.96 17.48
C ARG A 134 12.03 2.44 18.26
N GLY A 135 12.19 3.46 19.12
CA GLY A 135 11.07 3.98 19.93
C GLY A 135 9.91 4.56 19.10
N ARG A 136 10.13 4.87 17.82
CA ARG A 136 9.07 5.31 16.90
C ARG A 136 8.25 4.14 16.34
N TRP A 137 8.77 2.93 16.40
CA TRP A 137 8.21 1.73 15.79
C TRP A 137 7.87 0.63 16.81
N GLU A 138 8.25 0.83 18.07
CA GLU A 138 7.99 -0.11 19.17
C GLU A 138 6.51 -0.48 19.32
N TRP A 139 5.60 0.43 18.96
CA TRP A 139 4.16 0.16 18.98
C TRP A 139 3.74 -1.03 18.08
N LEU A 140 4.52 -1.36 17.05
CA LEU A 140 4.24 -2.49 16.14
C LEU A 140 4.25 -3.83 16.88
N GLN A 141 5.04 -3.96 17.95
CA GLN A 141 5.12 -5.22 18.72
C GLN A 141 3.80 -5.62 19.38
N TRP A 142 2.85 -4.69 19.50
CA TRP A 142 1.52 -4.93 20.07
C TRP A 142 0.48 -5.29 19.02
N LEU A 143 0.84 -5.26 17.73
CA LEU A 143 -0.08 -5.62 16.65
C LEU A 143 -0.09 -7.13 16.44
N PRO A 144 -1.27 -7.74 16.24
CA PRO A 144 -1.35 -9.17 15.92
C PRO A 144 -0.70 -9.51 14.56
N HIS A 145 -0.49 -8.52 13.70
CA HIS A 145 0.22 -8.67 12.42
C HIS A 145 1.72 -8.91 12.57
N CYS A 146 2.31 -8.61 13.73
CA CYS A 146 3.73 -8.82 14.02
C CYS A 146 4.01 -10.14 14.76
N ASP A 147 2.97 -10.86 15.17
CA ASP A 147 3.07 -12.15 15.88
C ASP A 147 1.97 -13.12 15.40
N SER A 148 1.68 -13.08 14.10
CA SER A 148 0.63 -13.89 13.51
C SER A 148 1.04 -15.37 13.50
N PRO A 149 0.17 -16.32 13.93
CA PRO A 149 0.45 -17.75 13.81
C PRO A 149 0.62 -18.21 12.35
N GLN A 150 0.09 -17.45 11.40
CA GLN A 150 0.24 -17.70 9.96
C GLN A 150 1.51 -17.04 9.38
N SER A 151 2.33 -16.39 10.22
CA SER A 151 3.54 -15.72 9.76
C SER A 151 4.53 -16.71 9.15
N PRO A 152 5.06 -16.42 7.95
CA PRO A 152 6.17 -17.18 7.38
C PRO A 152 7.52 -16.78 7.99
N LEU A 153 7.56 -15.67 8.76
CA LEU A 153 8.75 -15.17 9.44
C LEU A 153 8.81 -15.75 10.84
N GLN A 154 10.03 -16.06 11.29
CA GLN A 154 10.31 -16.60 12.62
C GLN A 154 10.91 -15.54 13.53
N GLY A 155 10.47 -15.53 14.80
CA GLY A 155 11.00 -14.65 15.83
C GLY A 155 10.42 -13.23 15.78
N GLN A 156 11.23 -12.24 16.17
CA GLN A 156 10.75 -10.85 16.25
C GLN A 156 10.71 -10.19 14.87
N HIS A 157 9.54 -9.67 14.48
CA HIS A 157 9.36 -8.95 13.22
C HIS A 157 9.84 -7.49 13.27
N LEU A 158 10.17 -6.95 14.45
CA LEU A 158 10.76 -5.63 14.62
C LEU A 158 12.25 -5.76 14.96
N SER A 159 13.10 -5.39 14.00
CA SER A 159 14.54 -5.39 14.15
C SER A 159 15.08 -3.95 14.18
N ALA A 160 15.90 -3.65 15.18
CA ALA A 160 16.55 -2.34 15.34
C ALA A 160 18.08 -2.40 15.38
N ASP A 161 18.66 -3.61 15.51
CA ASP A 161 20.09 -3.85 15.55
C ASP A 161 20.56 -4.56 14.28
N PRO A 162 21.84 -4.43 13.89
CA PRO A 162 22.35 -5.03 12.65
C PRO A 162 22.23 -6.55 12.61
N GLY A 163 22.37 -7.24 13.75
CA GLY A 163 22.34 -8.70 13.83
C GLY A 163 20.95 -9.26 13.53
N THR A 164 19.94 -8.79 14.27
CA THR A 164 18.54 -9.16 14.01
C THR A 164 18.06 -8.68 12.64
N GLY A 165 18.62 -7.58 12.15
CA GLY A 165 18.30 -7.04 10.82
C GLY A 165 18.77 -7.93 9.69
N SER A 166 20.00 -8.43 9.77
CA SER A 166 20.54 -9.41 8.81
C SER A 166 19.77 -10.72 8.84
N MET A 167 19.38 -11.20 10.03
CA MET A 167 18.56 -12.42 10.15
C MET A 167 17.18 -12.25 9.51
N LEU A 168 16.50 -11.14 9.79
CA LEU A 168 15.18 -10.85 9.21
C LEU A 168 15.28 -10.70 7.69
N LEU A 169 16.33 -10.05 7.19
CA LEU A 169 16.56 -9.94 5.75
C LEU A 169 16.78 -11.30 5.10
N ALA A 170 17.60 -12.18 5.69
CA ALA A 170 17.84 -13.52 5.17
C ALA A 170 16.55 -14.35 5.10
N GLN A 171 15.67 -14.26 6.11
CA GLN A 171 14.36 -14.93 6.08
C GLN A 171 13.45 -14.37 4.97
N LEU A 172 13.50 -13.06 4.71
CA LEU A 172 12.72 -12.44 3.63
C LEU A 172 13.23 -12.87 2.26
N GLU A 173 14.55 -13.01 2.08
CA GLU A 173 15.17 -13.52 0.86
C GLU A 173 14.77 -14.99 0.62
N GLU A 174 14.86 -15.84 1.64
CA GLU A 174 14.42 -17.24 1.56
C GLU A 174 12.91 -17.35 1.24
N LEU A 175 12.09 -16.47 1.82
CA LEU A 175 10.67 -16.43 1.52
C LEU A 175 10.36 -16.00 0.08
N LEU A 176 11.15 -15.07 -0.48
CA LEU A 176 11.02 -14.66 -1.88
C LEU A 176 11.37 -15.83 -2.80
N ASP A 177 12.48 -16.51 -2.55
CA ASP A 177 12.91 -17.66 -3.33
C ASP A 177 11.88 -18.80 -3.25
N ALA A 178 11.33 -19.05 -2.06
CA ALA A 178 10.29 -20.06 -1.88
C ALA A 178 9.02 -19.73 -2.67
N ARG A 179 8.66 -18.44 -2.82
CA ARG A 179 7.46 -17.98 -3.51
C ARG A 179 7.62 -17.86 -5.02
N ASP A 180 8.85 -17.94 -5.54
CA ASP A 180 9.08 -17.88 -6.97
C ASP A 180 8.35 -19.02 -7.68
N GLY A 181 7.57 -18.69 -8.71
CA GLY A 181 6.72 -19.64 -9.43
C GLY A 181 5.50 -20.18 -8.66
N GLN A 182 5.21 -19.72 -7.44
CA GLN A 182 3.98 -20.09 -6.74
C GLN A 182 2.78 -19.32 -7.30
N THR A 183 1.69 -20.04 -7.57
CA THR A 183 0.39 -19.44 -7.85
C THR A 183 -0.47 -19.45 -6.60
N ALA A 184 -1.19 -18.34 -6.36
CA ALA A 184 -2.13 -18.29 -5.26
C ALA A 184 -3.29 -19.25 -5.48
N ARG A 185 -3.81 -19.80 -4.37
CA ARG A 185 -5.02 -20.61 -4.42
C ARG A 185 -6.23 -19.67 -4.40
N PRO A 186 -7.14 -19.76 -5.39
CA PRO A 186 -8.37 -18.97 -5.39
C PRO A 186 -9.18 -19.23 -4.13
N ARG A 187 -9.61 -18.16 -3.44
CA ARG A 187 -10.43 -18.26 -2.21
C ARG A 187 -11.89 -17.86 -2.41
N GLY A 188 -12.24 -17.43 -3.61
CA GLY A 188 -13.58 -17.01 -3.99
C GLY A 188 -13.69 -16.82 -5.49
N PRO A 189 -14.82 -16.29 -5.97
CA PRO A 189 -14.91 -15.83 -7.36
C PRO A 189 -13.88 -14.73 -7.58
N ALA A 190 -13.19 -14.75 -8.72
CA ALA A 190 -12.29 -13.67 -9.10
C ALA A 190 -13.12 -12.39 -9.28
N LEU A 191 -12.91 -11.39 -8.40
CA LEU A 191 -13.63 -10.10 -8.42
C LEU A 191 -12.81 -8.99 -9.08
N GLY A 192 -11.80 -9.35 -9.89
CA GLY A 192 -10.98 -8.43 -10.66
C GLY A 192 -10.12 -9.14 -11.69
N ASP A 193 -9.41 -8.35 -12.50
CA ASP A 193 -8.52 -8.84 -13.54
C ASP A 193 -7.12 -9.23 -13.02
N GLU A 194 -6.86 -9.04 -11.72
CA GLU A 194 -5.58 -9.40 -11.07
C GLU A 194 -5.67 -10.75 -10.38
N ASP A 195 -4.60 -11.55 -10.49
CA ASP A 195 -4.48 -12.83 -9.78
C ASP A 195 -4.48 -12.64 -8.26
N ASP A 196 -5.01 -13.62 -7.52
CA ASP A 196 -4.96 -13.62 -6.05
C ASP A 196 -3.50 -13.60 -5.55
N PRO A 197 -3.21 -12.96 -4.40
CA PRO A 197 -1.86 -12.93 -3.86
C PRO A 197 -1.52 -14.22 -3.11
N VAL A 198 -0.24 -14.57 -3.05
CA VAL A 198 0.24 -15.63 -2.16
C VAL A 198 0.23 -15.11 -0.72
N LEU A 199 -0.32 -15.91 0.20
CA LEU A 199 -0.64 -15.47 1.56
C LEU A 199 0.21 -16.17 2.63
N PRO A 200 0.43 -15.50 3.78
CA PRO A 200 0.09 -14.10 4.03
C PRO A 200 1.02 -13.15 3.25
N SER A 201 0.50 -12.01 2.81
CA SER A 201 1.32 -10.97 2.19
C SER A 201 2.17 -10.28 3.25
N VAL A 202 3.45 -10.02 2.95
CA VAL A 202 4.38 -9.41 3.93
C VAL A 202 4.57 -7.94 3.61
N VAL A 203 4.30 -7.08 4.58
CA VAL A 203 4.53 -5.63 4.52
C VAL A 203 5.75 -5.32 5.36
N LEU A 204 6.79 -4.80 4.69
CA LEU A 204 8.05 -4.46 5.32
C LEU A 204 8.19 -2.93 5.44
N VAL A 205 8.37 -2.45 6.67
CA VAL A 205 8.67 -1.04 6.96
C VAL A 205 10.17 -0.88 7.09
N VAL A 206 10.76 0.00 6.28
CA VAL A 206 12.18 0.30 6.32
C VAL A 206 12.37 1.76 6.74
N ALA A 207 12.78 1.95 7.99
CA ALA A 207 12.90 3.26 8.61
C ALA A 207 14.33 3.55 9.06
N ASP A 208 14.99 4.48 8.36
CA ASP A 208 16.39 4.87 8.57
C ASP A 208 17.37 3.72 8.33
N THR A 209 17.76 3.53 7.07
CA THR A 209 18.75 2.53 6.71
C THR A 209 19.96 3.18 6.05
N THR A 210 21.05 3.27 6.83
CA THR A 210 22.40 3.03 6.34
C THR A 210 22.61 1.58 5.89
N VAL A 211 21.61 0.70 6.09
CA VAL A 211 21.54 -0.61 5.42
C VAL A 211 21.40 -0.35 3.92
N ASN A 212 22.54 -0.43 3.22
CA ASN A 212 22.53 -0.74 1.81
C ASN A 212 21.79 -2.06 1.68
N ALA A 213 20.63 -2.06 1.00
CA ALA A 213 20.16 -3.30 0.41
C ALA A 213 21.34 -3.85 -0.42
N PRO A 214 21.79 -5.10 -0.22
CA PRO A 214 22.89 -5.64 -0.99
C PRO A 214 22.56 -5.48 -2.48
N GLY A 215 23.53 -4.95 -3.22
CA GLY A 215 23.26 -4.21 -4.45
C GLY A 215 22.52 -4.98 -5.53
N ARG A 216 21.64 -4.28 -6.25
CA ARG A 216 21.40 -4.53 -7.67
C ARG A 216 21.21 -3.20 -8.40
N SER A 217 22.27 -2.80 -9.12
CA SER A 217 22.10 -1.95 -10.29
C SER A 217 21.38 -2.78 -11.36
N GLY A 218 20.21 -2.34 -11.80
CA GLY A 218 19.52 -2.89 -12.98
C GLY A 218 18.66 -4.14 -12.72
N VAL A 219 17.65 -4.29 -13.59
CA VAL A 219 16.60 -5.32 -13.60
C VAL A 219 15.46 -5.00 -12.60
N GLY A 220 14.27 -4.53 -12.98
CA GLY A 220 13.52 -4.84 -14.19
C GLY A 220 12.88 -6.23 -14.09
N GLY A 221 12.25 -6.58 -12.96
CA GLY A 221 11.51 -7.84 -12.82
C GLY A 221 11.20 -8.22 -11.38
N VAL A 222 9.90 -8.37 -11.11
CA VAL A 222 9.27 -9.27 -10.11
C VAL A 222 9.67 -9.07 -8.64
N LEU A 223 8.86 -8.30 -7.91
CA LEU A 223 8.64 -8.45 -6.47
C LEU A 223 7.13 -8.50 -6.22
N ASP A 224 6.50 -9.55 -6.73
CA ASP A 224 5.16 -9.87 -6.28
C ASP A 224 5.24 -10.40 -4.83
N ASN A 225 4.46 -9.76 -3.94
CA ASN A 225 4.18 -10.19 -2.56
C ASN A 225 5.03 -9.63 -1.40
N ILE A 226 6.03 -8.77 -1.63
CA ILE A 226 6.66 -7.95 -0.56
C ILE A 226 6.45 -6.47 -0.86
N ARG A 227 5.75 -5.78 0.04
CA ARG A 227 5.49 -4.33 -0.08
C ARG A 227 6.40 -3.59 0.89
N VAL A 228 7.42 -2.93 0.34
CA VAL A 228 8.37 -2.14 1.12
C VAL A 228 7.86 -0.71 1.26
N VAL A 229 7.64 -0.23 2.48
CA VAL A 229 7.48 1.19 2.77
C VAL A 229 8.86 1.72 3.15
N ARG A 230 9.54 2.41 2.22
CA ARG A 230 10.86 2.96 2.43
C ARG A 230 10.76 4.45 2.78
N LEU A 231 11.27 4.83 3.95
CA LEU A 231 11.35 6.22 4.36
C LEU A 231 12.74 6.76 4.03
N ASN A 232 12.83 7.75 3.15
CA ASN A 232 14.10 8.36 2.76
C ASN A 232 14.10 9.87 3.05
N ARG A 233 15.22 10.39 3.57
CA ARG A 233 15.41 11.85 3.63
C ARG A 233 15.97 12.33 2.29
N PRO A 234 15.56 13.50 1.78
CA PRO A 234 16.25 14.09 0.65
C PRO A 234 17.70 14.41 1.04
N SER A 235 18.65 13.86 0.29
CA SER A 235 20.04 14.27 0.30
C SER A 235 20.16 15.58 -0.47
N ARG A 236 20.13 16.70 0.26
CA ARG A 236 20.14 18.10 -0.21
C ARG A 236 18.86 18.53 -0.95
N CYS A 237 18.22 19.56 -0.43
CA CYS A 237 17.36 20.45 -1.22
C CYS A 237 18.32 21.23 -2.16
N PRO A 238 18.03 21.43 -3.45
CA PRO A 238 18.67 22.52 -4.17
C PRO A 238 18.31 23.80 -3.40
N ASP A 239 19.32 24.59 -3.06
CA ASP A 239 19.16 25.89 -2.40
C ASP A 239 18.27 26.83 -3.25
N ASP A 240 17.39 27.56 -2.57
CA ASP A 240 16.56 28.73 -2.96
C ASP A 240 15.79 28.74 -4.30
#